data_AF-A0AA88C1C8-F1
#
_entry.id   AF-A0AA88C1C8-F1
#
_cell.length_a   1.000
_cell.length_b   1.000
_cell.length_c   1.000
_cell.angle_alpha   90.00
_cell.angle_beta   90.00
_cell.angle_gamma   90.00
#
_symmetry.space_group_name_H-M   'P 1'
#
loop_
_entity.id
_entity.type
_entity.pdbx_description
1 polymer ?
#
loop_
_entity_poly.entity_id
_entity_poly.type
_entity_poly.pdbx_seq_one_letter_code
_entity_poly.pdbx_strand_id
1 'polypeptide(L)'
;MKQVWQLIGATVLSASVAESAQAIPLSTLLSGGTLGAGGLAFTNFSASFRASDPLRIFDPAAIDVTALAGGPAAGTWLRFEVRGGALTVRGEGGGAPAFAGLQMRFRAAALDPARSGVVLATQGNAIDMRLENRGVYVGDAAGSPGIAGPVALPGAPWNGNSADWYFPMGAVPAVEAAGFPSQAELWIHKDALVWATDRAHTVSLLVFSQRFDLEVPEPGSLPLLAVAGLAAAAVLGKKRLAR
;
A
#
# COMPACT_ATOMS: atom_id res chain seq x y z
N MET A 1 25.44 37.45 -28.14
CA MET A 1 24.28 37.85 -27.31
C MET A 1 23.02 37.02 -27.63
N LYS A 2 23.09 35.68 -27.65
CA LYS A 2 21.92 34.80 -27.94
C LYS A 2 21.69 33.66 -26.93
N GLN A 3 22.48 33.59 -25.85
CA GLN A 3 22.45 32.47 -24.90
C GLN A 3 21.82 32.81 -23.53
N VAL A 4 21.36 34.04 -23.31
CA VAL A 4 20.81 34.49 -22.02
C VAL A 4 19.29 34.27 -21.90
N TRP A 5 18.59 33.98 -23.00
CA TRP A 5 17.12 33.85 -23.02
C TRP A 5 16.58 32.42 -22.85
N GLN A 6 17.43 31.40 -22.68
CA GLN A 6 16.96 30.01 -22.44
C GLN A 6 16.76 29.67 -20.95
N LEU A 7 16.91 30.64 -20.04
CA LEU A 7 16.83 30.41 -18.60
C LEU A 7 15.53 30.90 -17.94
N ILE A 8 14.47 31.12 -18.73
CA ILE A 8 13.17 31.55 -18.22
C ILE A 8 12.12 30.54 -18.66
N GLY A 9 11.48 29.88 -17.71
CA GLY A 9 10.10 29.47 -17.89
C GLY A 9 9.74 28.01 -17.59
N ALA A 10 10.25 27.43 -16.51
CA ALA A 10 9.58 26.27 -15.89
C ALA A 10 9.77 26.28 -14.36
N THR A 11 9.54 27.44 -13.73
CA THR A 11 9.27 27.47 -12.30
C THR A 11 7.86 26.92 -12.13
N VAL A 12 7.75 25.60 -11.98
CA VAL A 12 6.52 24.95 -11.49
C VAL A 12 6.27 25.57 -10.13
N LEU A 13 5.29 26.47 -10.07
CA LEU A 13 4.82 27.07 -8.84
C LEU A 13 4.22 25.93 -8.02
N SER A 14 5.01 25.36 -7.10
CA SER A 14 4.52 24.42 -6.09
C SER A 14 3.64 25.22 -5.14
N ALA A 15 2.40 25.50 -5.56
CA ALA A 15 1.37 25.92 -4.65
C ALA A 15 1.28 24.82 -3.58
N SER A 16 1.59 25.17 -2.34
CA SER A 16 1.31 24.33 -1.18
C SER A 16 -0.21 24.26 -1.03
N VAL A 17 -0.85 23.42 -1.85
CA VAL A 17 -2.24 23.05 -1.71
C VAL A 17 -2.32 22.39 -0.34
N ALA A 18 -3.04 22.99 0.59
CA ALA A 18 -3.44 22.28 1.79
C ALA A 18 -4.14 21.01 1.31
N GLU A 19 -3.48 19.86 1.46
CA GLU A 19 -3.93 18.56 0.97
C GLU A 19 -5.24 18.21 1.71
N SER A 20 -6.37 18.73 1.21
CA SER A 20 -7.66 18.13 1.54
C SER A 20 -7.59 16.71 1.01
N ALA A 21 -7.79 15.75 1.91
CA ALA A 21 -7.85 14.34 1.57
C ALA A 21 -9.00 14.08 0.58
N GLN A 22 -8.72 14.29 -0.71
CA GLN A 22 -9.69 14.12 -1.77
C GLN A 22 -9.76 12.64 -2.13
N ALA A 23 -10.97 12.10 -2.06
CA ALA A 23 -11.26 10.77 -2.54
C ALA A 23 -11.15 10.73 -4.07
N ILE A 24 -10.32 9.85 -4.61
CA ILE A 24 -10.12 9.62 -6.04
C ILE A 24 -10.67 8.23 -6.39
N PRO A 25 -11.57 8.10 -7.39
CA PRO A 25 -12.03 6.79 -7.84
C PRO A 25 -10.87 5.90 -8.28
N LEU A 26 -10.90 4.62 -7.91
CA LEU A 26 -9.87 3.66 -8.27
C LEU A 26 -9.73 3.54 -9.80
N SER A 27 -10.81 3.70 -10.56
CA SER A 27 -10.78 3.77 -12.04
C SER A 27 -9.84 4.87 -12.57
N THR A 28 -9.82 6.04 -11.93
CA THR A 28 -8.90 7.14 -12.27
C THR A 28 -7.45 6.76 -11.98
N LEU A 29 -7.20 6.13 -10.83
CA LEU A 29 -5.86 5.66 -10.46
C LEU A 29 -5.35 4.56 -11.40
N LEU A 30 -6.21 3.61 -11.79
CA LEU A 30 -5.92 2.56 -12.78
C LEU A 30 -5.64 3.12 -14.17
N SER A 31 -6.12 4.33 -14.47
CA SER A 31 -5.85 5.05 -15.72
C SER A 31 -4.54 5.85 -15.69
N GLY A 32 -3.67 5.61 -14.71
CA GLY A 32 -2.39 6.30 -14.55
C GLY A 32 -2.43 7.49 -13.59
N GLY A 33 -3.53 7.66 -12.84
CA GLY A 33 -3.63 8.68 -11.80
C GLY A 33 -2.61 8.48 -10.67
N THR A 34 -2.34 9.57 -9.95
CA THR A 34 -1.41 9.61 -8.82
C THR A 34 -2.09 10.18 -7.60
N LEU A 35 -1.67 9.76 -6.42
CA LEU A 35 -2.22 10.22 -5.16
C LEU A 35 -1.07 10.57 -4.21
N GLY A 36 -1.10 11.74 -3.57
CA GLY A 36 -0.05 12.19 -2.63
C GLY A 36 -0.62 12.45 -1.24
N ALA A 37 0.14 12.09 -0.21
CA ALA A 37 -0.10 12.55 1.16
C ALA A 37 1.13 12.31 2.04
N GLY A 38 1.35 13.20 3.00
CA GLY A 38 2.31 12.96 4.10
C GLY A 38 3.73 12.64 3.63
N GLY A 39 4.16 13.28 2.54
CA GLY A 39 5.50 13.07 1.95
C GLY A 39 5.63 11.82 1.08
N LEU A 40 4.54 11.09 0.81
CA LEU A 40 4.49 9.93 -0.06
C LEU A 40 3.70 10.22 -1.34
N ALA A 41 4.09 9.56 -2.42
CA ALA A 41 3.35 9.45 -3.66
C ALA A 41 2.97 7.98 -3.93
N PHE A 42 1.70 7.76 -4.26
CA PHE A 42 1.13 6.49 -4.66
C PHE A 42 0.85 6.53 -6.17
N THR A 43 1.42 5.56 -6.89
CA THR A 43 1.44 5.54 -8.37
C THR A 43 1.33 4.10 -8.90
N ASN A 44 1.23 3.94 -10.22
CA ASN A 44 1.28 2.65 -10.91
C ASN A 44 0.25 1.63 -10.38
N PHE A 45 -0.99 2.10 -10.19
CA PHE A 45 -2.08 1.23 -9.77
C PHE A 45 -2.42 0.23 -10.87
N SER A 46 -2.62 -1.03 -10.47
CA SER A 46 -3.17 -2.09 -11.30
C SER A 46 -4.09 -2.94 -10.43
N ALA A 47 -5.09 -3.56 -11.04
CA ALA A 47 -6.02 -4.43 -10.34
C ALA A 47 -6.48 -5.59 -11.23
N SER A 48 -6.77 -6.72 -10.59
CA SER A 48 -7.42 -7.88 -11.19
C SER A 48 -8.56 -8.34 -10.30
N PHE A 49 -9.64 -8.80 -10.92
CA PHE A 49 -10.86 -9.22 -10.23
C PHE A 49 -11.24 -10.63 -10.63
N ARG A 50 -11.79 -11.40 -9.67
CA ARG A 50 -12.34 -12.73 -9.90
C ARG A 50 -13.59 -12.93 -9.05
N ALA A 51 -14.58 -13.64 -9.56
CA ALA A 51 -15.77 -14.03 -8.82
C ALA A 51 -16.18 -15.47 -9.14
N SER A 52 -17.01 -16.06 -8.28
CA SER A 52 -17.68 -17.34 -8.56
C SER A 52 -18.75 -17.18 -9.64
N ASP A 53 -19.44 -16.04 -9.65
CA ASP A 53 -20.44 -15.68 -10.64
C ASP A 53 -19.78 -15.02 -11.86
N PRO A 54 -19.81 -15.64 -13.06
CA PRO A 54 -19.20 -15.08 -14.27
C PRO A 54 -19.92 -13.84 -14.80
N LEU A 55 -21.16 -13.57 -14.36
CA LEU A 55 -21.91 -12.38 -14.75
C LEU A 55 -21.53 -11.16 -13.91
N ARG A 56 -20.77 -11.36 -12.83
CA ARG A 56 -20.32 -10.27 -11.99
C ARG A 56 -19.23 -9.46 -12.68
N ILE A 57 -19.55 -8.19 -12.95
CA ILE A 57 -18.61 -7.22 -13.51
C ILE A 57 -17.98 -6.41 -12.38
N PHE A 58 -16.67 -6.28 -12.40
CA PHE A 58 -15.95 -5.39 -11.50
C PHE A 58 -16.08 -3.94 -11.97
N ASP A 59 -16.61 -3.07 -11.10
CA ASP A 59 -16.64 -1.63 -11.32
C ASP A 59 -15.61 -0.93 -10.43
N PRO A 60 -14.42 -0.56 -10.95
CA PRO A 60 -13.43 0.19 -10.18
C PRO A 60 -13.87 1.62 -9.86
N ALA A 61 -14.86 2.20 -10.55
CA ALA A 61 -15.37 3.53 -10.19
C ALA A 61 -16.23 3.52 -8.91
N ALA A 62 -16.63 2.33 -8.47
CA ALA A 62 -17.34 2.11 -7.20
C ALA A 62 -16.39 1.95 -6.00
N ILE A 63 -15.07 2.12 -6.17
CA ILE A 63 -14.12 2.15 -5.06
C ILE A 63 -13.44 3.51 -5.05
N ASP A 64 -13.60 4.25 -3.97
CA ASP A 64 -12.87 5.50 -3.77
C ASP A 64 -11.62 5.26 -2.94
N VAL A 65 -10.52 5.90 -3.34
CA VAL A 65 -9.24 5.84 -2.65
C VAL A 65 -8.89 7.22 -2.13
N THR A 66 -8.65 7.30 -0.84
CA THR A 66 -8.28 8.55 -0.17
C THR A 66 -6.95 8.34 0.53
N ALA A 67 -5.97 9.22 0.30
CA ALA A 67 -4.84 9.30 1.23
C ALA A 67 -5.09 10.32 2.33
N LEU A 68 -4.71 9.93 3.53
CA LEU A 68 -4.80 10.74 4.73
C LEU A 68 -3.38 10.92 5.25
N ALA A 69 -2.90 12.16 5.29
CA ALA A 69 -1.68 12.48 6.02
C ALA A 69 -2.02 12.42 7.52
N GLY A 70 -1.62 11.35 8.20
CA GLY A 70 -1.56 11.38 9.66
C GLY A 70 -0.35 12.17 10.11
N GLY A 71 -0.44 12.80 11.29
CA GLY A 71 0.70 13.48 11.88
C GLY A 71 1.91 12.54 12.11
N PRO A 72 3.04 13.05 12.60
CA PRO A 72 4.31 12.29 12.72
C PRO A 72 4.20 10.94 13.45
N ALA A 73 3.24 10.81 14.38
CA ALA A 73 2.99 9.57 15.13
C ALA A 73 1.93 8.64 14.49
N ALA A 74 1.13 9.15 13.55
CA ALA A 74 0.00 8.45 12.94
C ALA A 74 0.30 7.90 11.54
N GLY A 75 1.38 8.38 10.89
CA GLY A 75 1.76 7.92 9.55
C GLY A 75 0.77 8.31 8.45
N THR A 76 1.10 8.01 7.21
CA THR A 76 0.22 8.23 6.04
C THR A 76 -0.68 7.02 5.84
N TRP A 77 -1.96 7.23 5.53
CA TRP A 77 -2.90 6.13 5.30
C TRP A 77 -3.42 6.16 3.87
N LEU A 78 -3.63 4.99 3.28
CA LEU A 78 -4.57 4.80 2.18
C LEU A 78 -5.84 4.16 2.72
N ARG A 79 -6.98 4.79 2.43
CA ARG A 79 -8.32 4.26 2.73
C ARG A 79 -9.02 3.95 1.43
N PHE A 80 -9.61 2.76 1.36
CA PHE A 80 -10.39 2.28 0.24
C PHE A 80 -11.84 2.13 0.69
N GLU A 81 -12.75 2.87 0.07
CA GLU A 81 -14.17 2.86 0.37
C GLU A 81 -14.97 2.27 -0.79
N VAL A 82 -15.64 1.15 -0.53
CA VAL A 82 -16.37 0.36 -1.51
C VAL A 82 -17.84 0.76 -1.47
N ARG A 83 -18.33 1.25 -2.59
CA ARG A 83 -19.72 1.69 -2.81
C ARG A 83 -20.45 0.71 -3.73
N GLY A 84 -21.78 0.84 -3.77
CA GLY A 84 -22.62 0.12 -4.74
C GLY A 84 -22.56 -1.41 -4.66
N GLY A 85 -22.03 -1.98 -3.58
CA GLY A 85 -21.87 -3.43 -3.43
C GLY A 85 -20.82 -4.06 -4.34
N ALA A 86 -19.84 -3.30 -4.82
CA ALA A 86 -18.81 -3.81 -5.74
C ALA A 86 -18.05 -5.04 -5.19
N LEU A 87 -17.91 -5.14 -3.86
CA LEU A 87 -17.39 -6.32 -3.15
C LEU A 87 -18.43 -6.92 -2.19
N THR A 88 -19.65 -7.16 -2.69
CA THR A 88 -20.75 -7.80 -1.93
C THR A 88 -21.11 -9.16 -2.52
N VAL A 89 -21.04 -10.23 -1.74
CA VAL A 89 -21.37 -11.59 -2.19
C VAL A 89 -22.56 -12.13 -1.43
N ARG A 90 -23.46 -12.80 -2.13
CA ARG A 90 -24.52 -13.62 -1.55
C ARG A 90 -24.20 -15.08 -1.78
N GLY A 91 -24.36 -15.93 -0.76
CA GLY A 91 -24.12 -17.35 -0.94
C GLY A 91 -25.11 -18.00 -1.91
N GLU A 92 -24.70 -19.10 -2.53
CA GLU A 92 -25.49 -19.81 -3.53
C GLU A 92 -26.22 -21.04 -2.96
N GLY A 93 -25.90 -21.43 -1.72
CA GLY A 93 -26.36 -22.68 -1.11
C GLY A 93 -25.62 -23.90 -1.67
N GLY A 94 -25.86 -25.08 -1.10
CA GLY A 94 -25.26 -26.32 -1.62
C GLY A 94 -23.78 -26.53 -1.26
N GLY A 95 -23.25 -25.76 -0.30
CA GLY A 95 -21.92 -25.98 0.30
C GLY A 95 -20.74 -25.37 -0.47
N ALA A 96 -20.91 -25.02 -1.74
CA ALA A 96 -19.89 -24.28 -2.49
C ALA A 96 -19.89 -22.79 -2.09
N PRO A 97 -18.73 -22.16 -1.87
CA PRO A 97 -18.66 -20.73 -1.57
C PRO A 97 -18.87 -19.90 -2.85
N ALA A 98 -19.84 -18.98 -2.79
CA ALA A 98 -19.82 -17.83 -3.67
C ALA A 98 -18.72 -16.88 -3.21
N PHE A 99 -18.02 -16.20 -4.13
CA PHE A 99 -16.95 -15.27 -3.77
C PHE A 99 -16.76 -14.13 -4.77
N ALA A 100 -16.10 -13.07 -4.29
CA ALA A 100 -15.56 -11.97 -5.08
C ALA A 100 -14.20 -11.58 -4.49
N GLY A 101 -13.18 -11.59 -5.35
CA GLY A 101 -11.80 -11.29 -5.02
C GLY A 101 -11.26 -10.15 -5.86
N LEU A 102 -10.55 -9.23 -5.22
CA LEU A 102 -9.88 -8.09 -5.82
C LEU A 102 -8.40 -8.15 -5.41
N GLN A 103 -7.51 -8.22 -6.40
CA GLN A 103 -6.09 -8.00 -6.19
C GLN A 103 -5.74 -6.62 -6.71
N MET A 104 -4.95 -5.89 -5.95
CA MET A 104 -4.44 -4.59 -6.34
C MET A 104 -2.93 -4.56 -6.15
N ARG A 105 -2.26 -3.82 -7.02
CA ARG A 105 -0.86 -3.49 -6.88
C ARG A 105 -0.64 -2.02 -7.15
N PHE A 106 0.18 -1.38 -6.34
CA PHE A 106 0.59 0.01 -6.53
C PHE A 106 1.99 0.24 -5.97
N ARG A 107 2.61 1.35 -6.36
CA ARG A 107 3.92 1.80 -5.87
C ARG A 107 3.73 2.95 -4.89
N ALA A 108 4.34 2.84 -3.72
CA ALA A 108 4.47 3.93 -2.75
C ALA A 108 5.92 4.43 -2.77
N ALA A 109 6.14 5.73 -2.93
CA ALA A 109 7.48 6.33 -3.01
C ALA A 109 7.57 7.62 -2.20
N ALA A 110 8.71 7.87 -1.57
CA ALA A 110 8.97 9.15 -0.92
C ALA A 110 9.07 10.29 -1.94
N LEU A 111 8.40 11.41 -1.69
CA LEU A 111 8.46 12.60 -2.54
C LEU A 111 9.82 13.31 -2.48
N ASP A 112 10.51 13.23 -1.33
CA ASP A 112 11.85 13.77 -1.12
C ASP A 112 12.81 12.65 -0.68
N PRO A 113 13.36 11.88 -1.63
CA PRO A 113 14.27 10.78 -1.31
C PRO A 113 15.62 11.24 -0.75
N ALA A 114 15.94 12.54 -0.86
CA ALA A 114 17.16 13.12 -0.30
C ALA A 114 17.06 13.32 1.23
N ARG A 115 15.85 13.28 1.79
CA ARG A 115 15.64 13.04 3.23
C ARG A 115 15.90 11.56 3.51
N SER A 116 17.17 11.23 3.51
CA SER A 116 17.75 9.90 3.74
C SER A 116 17.11 9.23 4.96
N GLY A 117 16.52 8.04 4.78
CA GLY A 117 16.08 7.21 5.91
C GLY A 117 14.61 6.84 5.94
N VAL A 118 13.84 7.08 4.87
CA VAL A 118 12.45 6.62 4.78
C VAL A 118 12.40 5.09 4.93
N VAL A 119 12.10 4.63 6.13
CA VAL A 119 11.65 3.26 6.37
C VAL A 119 10.17 3.30 6.15
N LEU A 120 9.73 2.69 5.04
CA LEU A 120 8.32 2.49 4.81
C LEU A 120 7.90 1.25 5.60
N ALA A 121 7.36 1.46 6.79
CA ALA A 121 6.71 0.38 7.52
C ALA A 121 5.24 0.34 7.10
N THR A 122 4.78 -0.85 6.72
CA THR A 122 3.37 -1.07 6.40
C THR A 122 2.71 -1.69 7.61
N GLN A 123 1.67 -1.04 8.13
CA GLN A 123 0.75 -1.67 9.06
C GLN A 123 -0.57 -1.88 8.34
N GLY A 124 -0.73 -3.10 7.83
CA GLY A 124 -2.01 -3.58 7.32
C GLY A 124 -2.89 -3.99 8.49
N ASN A 125 -4.18 -3.64 8.41
CA ASN A 125 -5.17 -4.38 9.18
C ASN A 125 -5.57 -5.56 8.30
N ALA A 126 -5.10 -6.76 8.65
CA ALA A 126 -5.69 -7.95 8.08
C ALA A 126 -7.10 -8.07 8.67
N ILE A 127 -8.10 -7.82 7.85
CA ILE A 127 -9.48 -8.06 8.24
C ILE A 127 -9.71 -9.55 7.99
N ASP A 128 -9.77 -10.34 9.05
CA ASP A 128 -10.14 -11.75 8.97
C ASP A 128 -11.42 -12.02 9.76
N MET A 129 -12.56 -11.78 9.12
CA MET A 129 -13.87 -12.05 9.70
C MET A 129 -14.39 -13.39 9.19
N ARG A 130 -13.81 -14.48 9.69
CA ARG A 130 -14.23 -15.84 9.32
C ARG A 130 -15.34 -16.33 10.23
N LEU A 131 -16.48 -16.63 9.63
CA LEU A 131 -17.43 -17.60 10.16
C LEU A 131 -17.37 -18.82 9.25
N GLU A 132 -17.72 -20.00 9.76
CA GLU A 132 -17.58 -21.30 9.03
C GLU A 132 -18.06 -21.23 7.58
N ASN A 133 -19.09 -20.41 7.32
CA ASN A 133 -19.80 -20.34 6.04
C ASN A 133 -19.75 -18.97 5.36
N ARG A 134 -18.99 -18.00 5.87
CA ARG A 134 -18.95 -16.64 5.30
C ARG A 134 -17.80 -15.81 5.86
N GLY A 135 -17.31 -14.85 5.10
CA GLY A 135 -16.34 -13.92 5.65
C GLY A 135 -15.74 -12.93 4.68
N VAL A 136 -14.83 -12.14 5.25
CA VAL A 136 -13.98 -11.17 4.56
C VAL A 136 -12.55 -11.46 4.95
N TYR A 137 -11.67 -11.44 3.95
CA TYR A 137 -10.22 -11.51 4.11
C TYR A 137 -9.62 -10.31 3.37
N VAL A 138 -8.75 -9.57 4.04
CA VAL A 138 -7.88 -8.57 3.39
C VAL A 138 -6.46 -8.86 3.84
N GLY A 139 -5.56 -9.09 2.89
CA GLY A 139 -4.13 -9.30 3.12
C GLY A 139 -3.30 -8.31 2.30
N ASP A 140 -2.07 -8.09 2.73
CA ASP A 140 -1.12 -7.23 2.04
C ASP A 140 0.29 -7.84 2.06
N ALA A 141 1.03 -7.58 0.99
CA ALA A 141 2.45 -7.90 0.91
C ALA A 141 3.17 -6.67 0.36
N ALA A 142 4.32 -6.35 0.94
CA ALA A 142 5.17 -5.26 0.48
C ALA A 142 6.55 -5.78 0.09
N GLY A 143 7.20 -5.13 -0.87
CA GLY A 143 8.54 -5.51 -1.29
C GLY A 143 9.17 -4.56 -2.29
N SER A 144 10.43 -4.85 -2.66
CA SER A 144 11.19 -4.10 -3.65
C SER A 144 10.69 -4.37 -5.08
N PRO A 145 10.97 -3.48 -6.05
CA PRO A 145 10.64 -3.69 -7.45
C PRO A 145 11.19 -5.04 -7.95
N GLY A 146 10.34 -5.84 -8.59
CA GLY A 146 10.75 -7.12 -9.19
C GLY A 146 10.75 -8.33 -8.24
N ILE A 147 10.48 -8.15 -6.94
CA ILE A 147 10.14 -9.29 -6.08
C ILE A 147 8.75 -9.78 -6.50
N ALA A 148 8.73 -10.94 -7.15
CA ALA A 148 7.51 -11.55 -7.66
C ALA A 148 6.69 -12.13 -6.50
N GLY A 149 5.63 -11.41 -6.16
CA GLY A 149 4.36 -12.00 -5.80
C GLY A 149 4.05 -12.03 -4.29
N PRO A 150 2.76 -11.92 -3.95
CA PRO A 150 2.28 -11.97 -2.58
C PRO A 150 2.65 -13.29 -1.90
N VAL A 151 2.64 -13.28 -0.56
CA VAL A 151 2.31 -14.49 0.22
C VAL A 151 1.00 -14.98 -0.39
N ALA A 152 1.04 -16.09 -1.13
CA ALA A 152 -0.16 -16.66 -1.74
C ALA A 152 -1.26 -16.67 -0.67
N LEU A 153 -2.45 -16.16 -1.01
CA LEU A 153 -3.64 -16.28 -0.17
C LEU A 153 -3.60 -17.65 0.50
N PRO A 154 -3.58 -17.74 1.84
CA PRO A 154 -3.53 -19.03 2.51
C PRO A 154 -4.67 -19.89 1.98
N GLY A 155 -4.34 -20.93 1.21
CA GLY A 155 -5.32 -21.88 0.69
C GLY A 155 -5.88 -21.65 -0.72
N ALA A 156 -5.36 -20.73 -1.54
CA ALA A 156 -5.80 -20.63 -2.92
C ALA A 156 -4.63 -20.38 -3.88
N PRO A 157 -4.17 -21.38 -4.66
CA PRO A 157 -3.46 -21.03 -5.87
C PRO A 157 -4.47 -20.32 -6.78
N TRP A 158 -4.20 -19.05 -7.10
CA TRP A 158 -4.96 -18.24 -8.05
C TRP A 158 -4.99 -18.85 -9.48
N ASN A 159 -4.34 -20.00 -9.70
CA ASN A 159 -4.12 -20.67 -10.98
C ASN A 159 -5.32 -21.47 -11.53
N GLY A 160 -6.51 -21.35 -10.94
CA GLY A 160 -7.75 -21.86 -11.56
C GLY A 160 -8.05 -23.35 -11.38
N ASN A 161 -7.21 -24.14 -10.71
CA ASN A 161 -7.51 -25.54 -10.40
C ASN A 161 -8.20 -25.65 -9.04
N SER A 162 -9.52 -25.82 -9.07
CA SER A 162 -10.49 -25.39 -8.07
C SER A 162 -10.99 -26.47 -7.09
N ALA A 163 -10.16 -27.39 -6.61
CA ALA A 163 -10.64 -28.42 -5.66
C ALA A 163 -10.34 -28.10 -4.19
N ASP A 164 -9.20 -27.46 -3.91
CA ASP A 164 -8.73 -27.27 -2.53
C ASP A 164 -8.87 -25.81 -2.11
N TRP A 165 -10.12 -25.32 -2.00
CA TRP A 165 -10.43 -24.10 -1.24
C TRP A 165 -10.33 -24.38 0.26
N TYR A 166 -9.22 -24.99 0.67
CA TYR A 166 -8.93 -25.15 2.08
C TYR A 166 -8.21 -23.89 2.50
N PHE A 167 -9.00 -22.86 2.86
CA PHE A 167 -8.46 -21.81 3.72
C PHE A 167 -7.93 -22.56 4.95
N PRO A 168 -6.61 -22.62 5.19
CA PRO A 168 -6.16 -23.15 6.46
C PRO A 168 -6.83 -22.26 7.51
N MET A 169 -7.78 -22.85 8.24
CA MET A 169 -8.47 -22.22 9.35
C MET A 169 -7.53 -21.92 10.53
N GLY A 170 -6.23 -22.15 10.36
CA GLY A 170 -5.21 -21.59 11.22
C GLY A 170 -5.34 -20.07 11.20
N ALA A 171 -5.47 -19.49 12.38
CA ALA A 171 -5.46 -18.05 12.58
C ALA A 171 -4.20 -17.47 11.92
N VAL A 172 -4.37 -16.75 10.81
CA VAL A 172 -3.30 -15.90 10.30
C VAL A 172 -3.25 -14.72 11.28
N PRO A 173 -2.09 -14.40 11.87
CA PRO A 173 -2.01 -13.28 12.80
C PRO A 173 -2.53 -12.01 12.12
N ALA A 174 -3.48 -11.33 12.77
CA ALA A 174 -4.21 -10.17 12.23
C ALA A 174 -3.33 -8.92 11.98
N VAL A 175 -2.04 -9.01 12.25
CA VAL A 175 -1.06 -7.94 12.05
C VAL A 175 0.17 -8.55 11.39
N GLU A 176 0.24 -8.41 10.07
CA GLU A 176 1.48 -8.61 9.33
C GLU A 176 2.25 -7.28 9.34
N ALA A 177 3.08 -7.09 10.37
CA ALA A 177 4.09 -6.05 10.35
C ALA A 177 5.35 -6.65 9.73
N ALA A 178 5.62 -6.29 8.47
CA ALA A 178 6.89 -6.61 7.83
C ALA A 178 7.84 -5.43 7.98
N GLY A 179 8.94 -5.65 8.69
CA GLY A 179 10.04 -4.69 8.76
C GLY A 179 10.93 -4.83 7.52
N PHE A 180 11.08 -3.75 6.76
CA PHE A 180 12.01 -3.70 5.63
C PHE A 180 13.15 -2.73 5.95
N PRO A 181 14.35 -2.96 5.39
CA PRO A 181 15.36 -1.91 5.33
C PRO A 181 14.76 -0.64 4.69
N SER A 182 15.30 0.54 5.01
CA SER A 182 14.88 1.80 4.36
C SER A 182 14.98 1.70 2.83
N GLN A 183 13.90 2.05 2.14
CA GLN A 183 13.84 2.09 0.68
C GLN A 183 13.18 3.39 0.24
N ALA A 184 13.64 3.96 -0.87
CA ALA A 184 13.00 5.15 -1.46
C ALA A 184 11.59 4.85 -2.02
N GLU A 185 11.31 3.58 -2.29
CA GLU A 185 10.02 3.10 -2.80
C GLU A 185 9.73 1.66 -2.34
N LEU A 186 8.45 1.32 -2.24
CA LEU A 186 7.95 -0.04 -2.11
C LEU A 186 6.84 -0.31 -3.14
N TRP A 187 6.76 -1.56 -3.56
CA TRP A 187 5.62 -2.11 -4.28
C TRP A 187 4.72 -2.83 -3.29
N ILE A 188 3.45 -2.43 -3.29
CA ILE A 188 2.42 -2.98 -2.42
C ILE A 188 1.52 -3.85 -3.26
N HIS A 189 1.28 -5.06 -2.77
CA HIS A 189 0.27 -5.99 -3.24
C HIS A 189 -0.81 -6.09 -2.16
N LYS A 190 -2.07 -5.98 -2.55
CA LYS A 190 -3.20 -6.10 -1.63
C LYS A 190 -4.23 -7.03 -2.22
N ASP A 191 -4.61 -8.04 -1.46
CA ASP A 191 -5.62 -9.02 -1.82
C ASP A 191 -6.83 -8.85 -0.90
N ALA A 192 -8.01 -8.66 -1.49
CA ALA A 192 -9.27 -8.62 -0.78
C ALA A 192 -10.17 -9.74 -1.30
N LEU A 193 -10.81 -10.47 -0.40
CA LEU A 193 -11.71 -11.57 -0.70
C LEU A 193 -12.94 -11.47 0.18
N VAL A 194 -14.10 -11.65 -0.43
CA VAL A 194 -15.39 -11.77 0.24
C VAL A 194 -16.03 -13.07 -0.19
N TRP A 195 -16.56 -13.85 0.76
CA TRP A 195 -17.22 -15.12 0.44
C TRP A 195 -18.43 -15.41 1.33
N ALA A 196 -19.34 -16.23 0.81
CA ALA A 196 -20.50 -16.77 1.51
C ALA A 196 -20.95 -18.10 0.89
N THR A 197 -21.29 -19.11 1.68
CA THR A 197 -21.79 -20.41 1.19
C THR A 197 -23.32 -20.50 1.21
N ASP A 198 -24.00 -19.93 2.20
CA ASP A 198 -25.45 -20.02 2.38
C ASP A 198 -26.24 -18.90 1.67
N ARG A 199 -27.40 -19.22 1.05
CA ARG A 199 -28.29 -18.25 0.37
C ARG A 199 -28.88 -17.17 1.26
N ALA A 200 -28.96 -17.43 2.56
CA ALA A 200 -29.38 -16.47 3.57
C ALA A 200 -28.26 -15.49 3.94
N HIS A 201 -27.02 -15.76 3.55
CA HIS A 201 -25.87 -14.94 3.91
C HIS A 201 -25.51 -13.98 2.78
N THR A 202 -25.39 -12.71 3.13
CA THR A 202 -24.77 -11.68 2.30
C THR A 202 -23.61 -11.09 3.09
N VAL A 203 -22.44 -11.02 2.46
CA VAL A 203 -21.24 -10.40 3.05
C VAL A 203 -20.78 -9.28 2.14
N SER A 204 -20.35 -8.17 2.71
CA SER A 204 -19.82 -7.03 1.97
C SER A 204 -18.53 -6.56 2.62
N LEU A 205 -17.53 -6.26 1.79
CA LEU A 205 -16.39 -5.46 2.21
C LEU A 205 -16.70 -3.99 1.87
N LEU A 206 -16.86 -3.15 2.90
CA LEU A 206 -17.23 -1.74 2.75
C LEU A 206 -16.01 -0.82 2.80
N VAL A 207 -15.07 -1.08 3.70
CA VAL A 207 -13.89 -0.25 3.90
C VAL A 207 -12.72 -1.12 4.29
N PHE A 208 -11.55 -0.82 3.75
CA PHE A 208 -10.27 -1.32 4.25
C PHE A 208 -9.20 -0.23 4.12
N SER A 209 -8.15 -0.32 4.92
CA SER A 209 -7.09 0.67 4.94
C SER A 209 -5.69 0.05 5.03
N GLN A 210 -4.70 0.86 4.68
CA GLN A 210 -3.29 0.54 4.81
C GLN A 210 -2.58 1.74 5.42
N ARG A 211 -1.82 1.53 6.49
CA ARG A 211 -0.93 2.56 7.05
C ARG A 211 0.47 2.41 6.48
N PHE A 212 1.11 3.54 6.27
CA PHE A 212 2.48 3.73 5.85
C PHE A 212 3.16 4.66 6.84
N ASP A 213 4.13 4.17 7.59
CA ASP A 213 4.98 5.03 8.40
C ASP A 213 6.19 5.47 7.59
N LEU A 214 6.55 6.74 7.74
CA LEU A 214 7.76 7.32 7.17
C LEU A 214 8.70 7.57 8.35
N GLU A 215 9.71 6.71 8.54
CA GLU A 215 10.71 7.01 9.57
C GLU A 215 11.54 8.22 9.12
N VAL A 216 11.40 9.32 9.86
CA VAL A 216 12.24 10.50 9.69
C VAL A 216 13.37 10.34 10.70
N PRO A 217 14.65 10.28 10.27
CA PRO A 217 15.76 10.18 11.21
C PRO A 217 15.65 11.31 12.24
N GLU A 218 15.76 10.96 13.52
CA GLU A 218 15.72 11.98 14.55
C GLU A 218 16.80 13.03 14.27
N PRO A 219 16.46 14.33 14.34
CA PRO A 219 17.41 15.40 14.01
C PRO A 219 18.68 15.37 14.88
N GLY A 220 18.68 14.65 16.01
CA GLY A 220 19.86 14.46 16.87
C GLY A 220 20.94 13.51 16.31
N SER A 221 20.63 12.68 15.32
CA SER A 221 21.60 11.75 14.72
C SER A 221 22.58 12.43 13.76
N LEU A 222 22.15 13.49 13.07
CA LEU A 222 22.97 14.26 12.12
C LEU A 222 24.13 15.03 12.81
N PRO A 223 23.91 15.76 13.92
CA PRO A 223 25.00 16.35 14.69
C PRO A 223 26.01 15.32 15.18
N LEU A 224 25.55 14.14 15.63
CA LEU A 224 26.45 13.09 16.14
C LEU A 224 27.37 12.53 15.04
N LEU A 225 26.85 12.33 13.83
CA LEU A 225 27.66 11.96 12.66
C LEU A 225 28.65 13.07 12.27
N ALA A 226 28.23 14.34 12.31
CA ALA A 226 29.10 15.47 12.04
C ALA A 226 30.23 15.59 13.09
N VAL A 227 29.92 15.39 14.37
CA VAL A 227 30.90 15.40 15.46
C VAL A 227 31.86 14.21 15.34
N ALA A 228 31.37 13.01 15.02
CA ALA A 228 32.22 11.84 14.78
C ALA A 228 33.16 12.05 13.59
N GLY A 229 32.66 12.64 12.49
CA GLY A 229 33.46 12.99 11.32
C GLY A 229 34.55 14.02 11.63
N LEU A 230 34.22 15.07 12.39
CA LEU A 230 35.19 16.07 12.86
C LEU A 230 36.26 15.47 13.78
N ALA A 231 35.88 14.58 14.69
CA ALA A 231 36.82 13.89 15.57
C ALA A 231 37.79 12.99 14.78
N ALA A 232 37.30 12.25 13.79
CA ALA A 232 38.14 11.43 12.92
C ALA A 232 39.12 12.28 12.07
N ALA A 233 38.65 13.40 11.52
CA ALA A 233 39.49 14.33 10.77
C ALA A 233 40.60 14.95 11.64
N ALA A 234 40.32 15.29 12.89
CA ALA A 234 41.29 15.83 13.83
C ALA A 234 42.41 14.81 14.17
N VAL A 235 42.07 13.53 14.33
CA VAL A 235 43.05 12.45 14.60
C VAL A 235 43.93 12.20 13.37
N LEU A 236 43.36 12.22 12.16
CA LEU A 236 44.11 12.04 10.92
C LEU A 236 45.03 13.24 10.61
N GLY A 237 44.59 14.47 10.91
CA GLY A 237 45.41 15.68 10.74
C GLY A 237 46.68 15.68 11.59
N LYS A 238 46.60 15.20 12.85
CA LYS A 238 47.78 15.09 13.74
C LYS A 238 48.86 14.14 13.21
N LYS A 239 48.50 13.06 12.51
CA LYS A 239 49.49 12.11 11.96
C LYS A 239 50.28 12.68 10.77
N ARG A 240 49.78 13.70 10.08
CA ARG A 240 50.43 14.28 8.89
C ARG A 240 51.50 15.32 9.23
N LEU A 241 51.45 15.91 10.43
CA LEU A 241 52.43 16.88 10.93
C LEU A 241 53.62 16.23 11.66
N ALA A 242 53.56 14.91 11.91
CA ALA A 242 54.60 14.15 12.60
C ALA A 242 55.52 13.36 11.64
N ARG A 243 55.45 13.62 10.33
CA ARG A 243 56.38 13.17 9.30
C ARG A 243 57.00 14.37 8.62
#